data_AF-F7MCN1-F1
#
_entry.id   AF-F7MCN1-F1
#
_cell.length_a   1.000
_cell.length_b   1.000
_cell.length_c   1.000
_cell.angle_alpha   90.00
_cell.angle_beta   90.00
_cell.angle_gamma   90.00
#
_symmetry.space_group_name_H-M   'P 1'
#
loop_
_entity.id
_entity.type
_entity.pdbx_description
1 polymer ?
#
loop_
_entity_poly.entity_id
_entity_poly.type
_entity_poly.pdbx_seq_one_letter_code
_entity_poly.pdbx_strand_id
1 'polypeptide(L)'
;FEDLDFNFGERWIPTGVYAAYMSHLFDTDVKIAYSASMDEFSVACGYRTMKITDEFLVKGYYRNYDGMHLLKHALHNTCPDMMKSIGKDENGNDIKVRDSEGIQLANAKIDEIRNGFSEWLEEQSPQFKERLTTMYNRKFNCFVRPKYDGSHQTFPDLNLKGLASRGIKSVYPSQKDCVWMLKQNGGGICDHEVLRP
;
A
#
# COMPACT_ATOMS: atom_id res chain seq x y z
N PHE A 1 8.50 -8.94 -9.71
CA PHE A 1 7.04 -8.85 -9.79
C PHE A 1 6.43 -9.79 -8.78
N GLU A 2 6.78 -11.08 -8.79
CA GLU A 2 6.32 -12.09 -7.82
C GLU A 2 6.61 -11.77 -6.35
N ASP A 3 7.71 -11.06 -6.05
CA ASP A 3 8.05 -10.62 -4.68
C ASP A 3 7.47 -9.24 -4.30
N LEU A 4 6.65 -8.62 -5.17
CA LEU A 4 6.08 -7.30 -4.94
C LEU A 4 4.58 -7.39 -4.70
N ASP A 5 4.12 -6.77 -3.63
CA ASP A 5 2.69 -6.61 -3.36
C ASP A 5 2.19 -5.29 -3.97
N PHE A 6 1.18 -5.37 -4.85
CA PHE A 6 0.59 -4.21 -5.53
C PHE A 6 -0.84 -4.00 -5.04
N ASN A 7 -1.06 -2.95 -4.26
CA ASN A 7 -2.39 -2.64 -3.75
C ASN A 7 -3.13 -1.64 -4.65
N PHE A 8 -4.44 -1.85 -4.82
CA PHE A 8 -5.27 -0.89 -5.53
C PHE A 8 -5.40 0.41 -4.71
N GLY A 9 -5.18 1.57 -5.35
CA GLY A 9 -5.21 2.88 -4.70
C GLY A 9 -3.87 3.42 -4.19
N GLU A 10 -2.77 2.69 -4.37
CA GLU A 10 -1.43 3.18 -4.07
C GLU A 10 -1.03 4.41 -4.90
N ARG A 11 -0.64 5.48 -4.21
CA ARG A 11 -0.28 6.80 -4.80
C ARG A 11 0.91 6.77 -5.75
N TRP A 12 1.70 5.71 -5.75
CA TRP A 12 2.87 5.59 -6.61
C TRP A 12 2.58 4.95 -7.96
N ILE A 13 1.48 4.20 -8.07
CA ILE A 13 1.05 3.57 -9.30
C ILE A 13 0.38 4.66 -10.18
N PRO A 14 0.72 4.76 -11.47
CA PRO A 14 0.07 5.72 -12.36
C PRO A 14 -1.45 5.50 -12.43
N THR A 15 -2.23 6.57 -12.36
CA THR A 15 -3.70 6.46 -12.42
C THR A 15 -4.22 5.87 -13.72
N GLY A 16 -3.45 5.97 -14.81
CA GLY A 16 -3.74 5.31 -16.09
C GLY A 16 -3.80 3.78 -15.99
N VAL A 17 -3.06 3.17 -15.05
CA VAL A 17 -3.12 1.73 -14.79
C VAL A 17 -4.46 1.36 -14.16
N TYR A 18 -4.91 2.12 -13.16
CA TYR A 18 -6.22 1.94 -12.56
C TYR A 18 -7.36 2.20 -13.55
N ALA A 19 -7.24 3.23 -14.38
CA ALA A 19 -8.20 3.56 -15.43
C ALA A 19 -8.34 2.41 -16.43
N ALA A 20 -7.23 1.81 -16.88
CA ALA A 20 -7.24 0.68 -17.79
C ALA A 20 -7.91 -0.56 -17.17
N TYR A 21 -7.56 -0.89 -15.92
CA TYR A 21 -8.20 -1.99 -15.19
C TYR A 21 -9.71 -1.77 -15.03
N MET A 22 -10.14 -0.61 -14.55
CA MET A 22 -11.56 -0.34 -14.34
C MET A 22 -12.34 -0.26 -15.64
N SER A 23 -11.70 0.18 -16.73
CA SER A 23 -12.34 0.18 -18.05
C SER A 23 -12.58 -1.24 -18.55
N HIS A 24 -11.62 -2.14 -18.30
CA HIS A 24 -11.78 -3.56 -18.57
C HIS A 24 -12.85 -4.21 -17.69
N LEU A 25 -12.84 -3.92 -16.38
CA LEU A 25 -13.82 -4.50 -15.45
C LEU A 25 -15.25 -4.05 -15.78
N PHE A 26 -15.47 -2.75 -15.99
CA PHE A 26 -16.80 -2.17 -16.22
C PHE A 26 -17.25 -2.13 -17.67
N ASP A 27 -16.40 -2.52 -18.63
CA ASP A 27 -16.69 -2.51 -20.07
C ASP A 27 -17.14 -1.13 -20.59
N THR A 28 -16.46 -0.08 -20.11
CA THR A 28 -16.66 1.32 -20.51
C THR A 28 -15.37 2.10 -20.27
N ASP A 29 -15.15 3.21 -20.99
CA ASP A 29 -14.06 4.14 -20.68
C ASP A 29 -14.21 4.71 -19.26
N VAL A 30 -13.23 4.45 -18.40
CA VAL A 30 -13.12 4.98 -17.03
C VAL A 30 -11.89 5.87 -16.92
N LYS A 31 -12.09 7.09 -16.43
CA LYS A 31 -11.03 8.08 -16.19
C LYS A 31 -10.81 8.23 -14.70
N ILE A 32 -9.54 8.15 -14.29
CA ILE A 32 -9.11 8.30 -12.90
C ILE A 32 -8.01 9.34 -12.83
N ALA A 33 -8.19 10.31 -11.95
CA ALA A 33 -7.19 11.32 -11.63
C ALA A 33 -6.98 11.41 -10.12
N TYR A 34 -5.76 11.76 -9.71
CA TYR A 34 -5.37 11.89 -8.31
C TYR A 34 -4.93 13.33 -8.04
N SER A 35 -5.53 13.96 -7.02
CA SER A 35 -5.14 15.27 -6.52
C SER A 35 -4.20 15.10 -5.34
N ALA A 36 -2.90 15.32 -5.54
CA ALA A 36 -1.91 15.24 -4.47
C ALA A 36 -2.15 16.26 -3.34
N SER A 37 -2.73 17.43 -3.68
CA SER A 37 -3.02 18.49 -2.70
C SER A 37 -4.16 18.16 -1.75
N MET A 38 -5.15 17.38 -2.20
CA MET A 38 -6.34 16.99 -1.43
C MET A 38 -6.25 15.54 -0.96
N ASP A 39 -5.25 14.81 -1.43
CA ASP A 39 -5.12 13.37 -1.24
C ASP A 39 -6.36 12.59 -1.69
N GLU A 40 -6.95 13.00 -2.82
CA GLU A 40 -8.24 12.51 -3.29
C GLU A 40 -8.18 11.95 -4.72
N PHE A 41 -8.86 10.83 -4.95
CA PHE A 41 -9.12 10.31 -6.29
C PHE A 41 -10.46 10.81 -6.82
N SER A 42 -10.44 11.32 -8.05
CA SER A 42 -11.64 11.62 -8.83
C SER A 42 -11.83 10.56 -9.91
N VAL A 43 -13.06 10.08 -10.07
CA VAL A 43 -13.42 9.04 -11.03
C VAL A 43 -14.57 9.50 -11.92
N ALA A 44 -14.48 9.18 -13.21
CA ALA A 44 -15.53 9.44 -14.19
C ALA A 44 -15.63 8.24 -15.16
N CYS A 45 -16.80 8.01 -15.73
CA CYS A 45 -17.00 7.03 -16.79
C CYS A 45 -17.69 7.68 -17.99
N GLY A 46 -17.43 7.16 -19.20
CA GLY A 46 -18.07 7.62 -20.42
C GLY A 46 -19.59 7.38 -20.40
N TYR A 47 -20.00 6.16 -20.07
CA TYR A 47 -21.39 5.79 -19.85
C TYR A 47 -21.49 4.74 -18.74
N ARG A 48 -22.70 4.57 -18.18
CA ARG A 48 -22.96 3.57 -17.14
C ARG A 48 -23.43 2.27 -17.78
N THR A 49 -22.65 1.21 -17.61
CA THR A 49 -22.99 -0.16 -18.03
C THR A 49 -23.83 -0.88 -16.98
N MET A 50 -24.45 -2.01 -17.35
CA MET A 50 -25.14 -2.89 -16.41
C MET A 50 -24.22 -3.40 -15.29
N LYS A 51 -22.91 -3.52 -15.57
CA LYS A 51 -21.93 -3.81 -14.53
C LYS A 51 -21.92 -2.74 -13.45
N ILE A 52 -21.92 -1.46 -13.84
CA ILE A 52 -21.93 -0.34 -12.90
C ILE A 52 -23.29 -0.20 -12.20
N THR A 53 -24.39 -0.33 -12.93
CA THR A 53 -25.74 0.01 -12.44
C THR A 53 -26.47 -1.12 -11.74
N ASP A 54 -26.07 -2.38 -11.97
CA ASP A 54 -26.79 -3.55 -11.46
C ASP A 54 -25.82 -4.52 -10.76
N GLU A 55 -24.77 -4.98 -11.44
CA GLU A 55 -23.84 -5.98 -10.91
C GLU A 55 -23.07 -5.46 -9.70
N PHE A 56 -22.51 -4.24 -9.79
CA PHE A 56 -21.81 -3.57 -8.69
C PHE A 56 -22.73 -2.63 -7.88
N LEU A 57 -24.05 -2.70 -8.06
CA LEU A 57 -24.99 -1.90 -7.28
C LEU A 57 -25.21 -2.48 -5.88
N VAL A 58 -25.07 -1.63 -4.86
CA VAL A 58 -25.52 -1.95 -3.49
C VAL A 58 -26.69 -1.05 -3.16
N LYS A 59 -27.85 -1.67 -2.93
CA LYS A 59 -29.06 -0.95 -2.53
C LYS A 59 -29.00 -0.69 -1.03
N GLY A 60 -28.86 0.56 -0.64
CA GLY A 60 -28.97 0.97 0.75
C GLY A 60 -30.36 1.55 1.05
N TYR A 61 -30.71 1.59 2.32
CA TYR A 61 -32.03 2.07 2.76
C TYR A 61 -32.27 3.54 2.37
N TYR A 62 -31.28 4.41 2.60
CA TYR A 62 -31.38 5.85 2.30
C TYR A 62 -30.76 6.24 0.96
N ARG A 63 -29.81 5.44 0.45
CA ARG A 63 -29.04 5.73 -0.76
C ARG A 63 -28.53 4.44 -1.37
N ASN A 64 -28.49 4.40 -2.70
CA ASN A 64 -27.84 3.34 -3.46
C ASN A 64 -26.40 3.73 -3.81
N TYR A 65 -25.51 2.74 -3.82
CA TYR A 65 -24.10 2.87 -4.17
C TYR A 65 -23.86 2.09 -5.46
N ASP A 66 -23.69 2.80 -6.58
CA ASP A 66 -23.34 2.19 -7.87
C ASP A 66 -21.84 1.81 -7.92
N GLY A 67 -21.42 1.10 -8.98
CA GLY A 67 -20.03 0.68 -9.14
C GLY A 67 -19.01 1.83 -9.14
N MET A 68 -19.40 3.05 -9.52
CA MET A 68 -18.50 4.22 -9.47
C MET A 68 -18.32 4.73 -8.04
N HIS A 69 -19.37 4.65 -7.21
CA HIS A 69 -19.25 4.94 -5.78
C HIS A 69 -18.34 3.92 -5.09
N LEU A 70 -18.52 2.63 -5.40
CA LEU A 70 -17.69 1.56 -4.85
C LEU A 70 -16.24 1.68 -5.32
N LEU A 71 -16.00 2.05 -6.57
CA LEU A 71 -14.65 2.32 -7.10
C LEU A 71 -13.94 3.42 -6.27
N LYS A 72 -14.62 4.52 -5.94
CA LYS A 72 -14.02 5.56 -5.10
C LYS A 72 -13.62 5.00 -3.74
N HIS A 73 -14.49 4.20 -3.12
CA HIS A 73 -14.19 3.53 -1.86
C HIS A 73 -13.01 2.54 -1.98
N ALA A 74 -12.96 1.77 -3.07
CA ALA A 74 -11.88 0.82 -3.35
C ALA A 74 -10.52 1.50 -3.51
N LEU A 75 -10.45 2.64 -4.22
CA LEU A 75 -9.22 3.43 -4.39
C LEU A 75 -8.72 4.01 -3.04
N HIS A 76 -9.62 4.29 -2.11
CA HIS A 76 -9.28 4.82 -0.80
C HIS A 76 -9.11 3.73 0.27
N ASN A 77 -9.31 2.46 -0.07
CA ASN A 77 -9.36 1.35 0.89
C ASN A 77 -10.32 1.61 2.06
N THR A 78 -11.53 2.07 1.73
CA THR A 78 -12.61 2.35 2.68
C THR A 78 -13.86 1.59 2.29
N CYS A 79 -14.85 1.54 3.19
CA CYS A 79 -16.17 0.97 2.92
C CYS A 79 -17.25 2.04 3.22
N PRO A 80 -18.33 2.14 2.42
CA PRO A 80 -19.42 3.07 2.71
C PRO A 80 -20.09 2.76 4.05
N ASP A 81 -20.35 3.81 4.84
CA ASP A 81 -21.16 3.68 6.04
C ASP A 81 -22.64 3.69 5.67
N MET A 82 -23.32 2.55 5.86
CA MET A 82 -24.72 2.37 5.49
C MET A 82 -25.59 2.23 6.74
N MET A 83 -26.70 2.96 6.75
CA MET A 83 -27.68 2.96 7.83
C MET A 83 -29.04 2.52 7.28
N LYS A 84 -29.86 1.91 8.14
CA LYS A 84 -31.27 1.60 7.88
C LYS A 84 -32.17 2.09 9.00
N SER A 85 -33.43 2.37 8.66
CA SER A 85 -34.47 2.63 9.66
C SER A 85 -35.04 1.29 10.16
N ILE A 86 -35.14 1.12 11.48
CA ILE A 86 -35.84 -0.01 12.11
C ILE A 86 -37.19 0.38 12.71
N GLY A 87 -37.62 1.62 12.51
CA GLY A 87 -38.85 2.16 13.08
C GLY A 87 -38.74 3.67 13.32
N LYS A 88 -39.78 4.24 13.92
CA LYS A 88 -39.82 5.65 14.29
C LYS A 88 -39.77 5.80 15.82
N ASP A 89 -39.08 6.83 16.29
CA ASP A 89 -39.08 7.23 17.69
C ASP A 89 -40.42 7.90 18.08
N GLU A 90 -40.55 8.24 19.37
CA GLU A 90 -41.75 8.92 19.91
C GLU A 90 -42.02 10.29 19.27
N ASN A 91 -41.01 10.88 18.61
CA ASN A 91 -41.08 12.17 17.91
C ASN A 91 -41.29 12.00 16.39
N GLY A 92 -41.44 10.77 15.88
CA GLY A 92 -41.65 10.47 14.46
C GLY A 92 -40.39 10.45 13.60
N ASN A 93 -39.19 10.52 14.18
CA ASN A 93 -37.91 10.42 13.48
C ASN A 93 -37.49 8.96 13.31
N ASP A 94 -36.78 8.66 12.22
CA ASP A 94 -36.26 7.31 11.99
C ASP A 94 -35.19 6.92 13.02
N ILE A 95 -35.38 5.75 13.65
CA ILE A 95 -34.36 5.12 14.48
C ILE A 95 -33.34 4.49 13.54
N LYS A 96 -32.20 5.16 13.40
CA LYS A 96 -31.11 4.74 12.50
C LYS A 96 -30.21 3.74 13.20
N VAL A 97 -30.06 2.59 12.56
CA VAL A 97 -29.06 1.58 12.95
C VAL A 97 -28.19 1.23 11.75
N ARG A 98 -26.99 0.72 12.03
CA ARG A 98 -26.09 0.25 10.97
C ARG A 98 -26.72 -0.89 10.19
N ASP A 99 -26.60 -0.82 8.88
CA ASP A 99 -27.03 -1.89 8.00
C ASP A 99 -25.88 -2.84 7.72
N SER A 100 -25.63 -3.77 8.65
CA SER A 100 -24.51 -4.72 8.56
C SER A 100 -24.52 -5.53 7.26
N GLU A 101 -25.70 -5.88 6.73
CA GLU A 101 -25.83 -6.65 5.50
C GLU A 101 -25.42 -5.81 4.27
N GLY A 102 -25.92 -4.58 4.16
CA GLY A 102 -25.53 -3.65 3.11
C GLY A 102 -24.03 -3.34 3.13
N ILE A 103 -23.46 -3.12 4.32
CA ILE A 103 -22.02 -2.88 4.50
C ILE A 103 -21.20 -4.10 4.07
N GLN A 104 -21.61 -5.31 4.46
CA GLN A 104 -20.93 -6.54 4.05
C GLN A 104 -20.97 -6.74 2.53
N LEU A 105 -22.12 -6.48 1.90
CA LEU A 105 -22.26 -6.57 0.45
C LEU A 105 -21.39 -5.54 -0.27
N ALA A 106 -21.34 -4.30 0.23
CA ALA A 106 -20.46 -3.27 -0.31
C ALA A 106 -18.99 -3.63 -0.15
N ASN A 107 -18.60 -4.16 1.01
CA ASN A 107 -17.23 -4.60 1.25
C ASN A 107 -16.83 -5.72 0.31
N ALA A 108 -17.69 -6.73 0.12
CA ALA A 108 -17.43 -7.83 -0.80
C ALA A 108 -17.17 -7.36 -2.23
N LYS A 109 -17.98 -6.41 -2.73
CA LYS A 109 -17.80 -5.82 -4.08
C LYS A 109 -16.55 -4.94 -4.19
N ILE A 110 -16.19 -4.25 -3.11
CA ILE A 110 -14.94 -3.48 -3.05
C ILE A 110 -13.75 -4.44 -3.07
N ASP A 111 -13.80 -5.53 -2.31
CA ASP A 111 -12.76 -6.55 -2.29
C ASP A 111 -12.62 -7.23 -3.66
N GLU A 112 -13.74 -7.46 -4.37
CA GLU A 112 -13.73 -7.97 -5.74
C GLU A 112 -12.95 -7.03 -6.69
N ILE A 113 -13.21 -5.72 -6.64
CA ILE A 113 -12.46 -4.72 -7.42
C ILE A 113 -10.96 -4.74 -7.04
N ARG A 114 -10.65 -4.83 -5.75
CA ARG A 114 -9.26 -4.76 -5.28
C ARG A 114 -8.47 -6.01 -5.61
N ASN A 115 -9.05 -7.19 -5.44
CA ASN A 115 -8.40 -8.47 -5.71
C ASN A 115 -8.29 -8.71 -7.22
N GLY A 116 -9.34 -8.38 -7.98
CA GLY A 116 -9.32 -8.47 -9.44
C GLY A 116 -8.26 -7.56 -10.09
N PHE A 117 -7.84 -6.49 -9.41
CA PHE A 117 -6.73 -5.66 -9.88
C PHE A 117 -5.41 -6.43 -9.89
N SER A 118 -5.11 -7.17 -8.82
CA SER A 118 -3.89 -7.97 -8.73
C SER A 118 -3.87 -9.10 -9.76
N GLU A 119 -5.00 -9.78 -9.97
CA GLU A 119 -5.16 -10.79 -11.01
C GLU A 119 -4.96 -10.18 -12.41
N TRP A 120 -5.63 -9.06 -12.70
CA TRP A 120 -5.48 -8.36 -13.97
C TRP A 120 -4.05 -7.90 -14.23
N LEU A 121 -3.34 -7.45 -13.19
CA LEU A 121 -1.92 -7.09 -13.27
C LEU A 121 -1.05 -8.29 -13.66
N GLU A 122 -1.36 -9.48 -13.16
CA GLU A 122 -0.64 -10.71 -13.50
C GLU A 122 -0.88 -11.17 -14.95
N GLU A 123 -2.00 -10.80 -15.55
CA GLU A 123 -2.29 -11.09 -16.96
C GLU A 123 -1.57 -10.14 -17.94
N GLN A 124 -0.97 -9.06 -17.44
CA GLN A 124 -0.32 -8.07 -18.29
C GLN A 124 0.99 -8.57 -18.91
N SER A 125 1.34 -7.97 -20.06
CA SER A 125 2.59 -8.28 -20.78
C SER A 125 3.85 -8.19 -19.88
N PRO A 126 4.89 -9.00 -20.14
CA PRO A 126 6.14 -8.94 -19.40
C PRO A 126 6.76 -7.54 -19.36
N GLN A 127 6.66 -6.79 -20.46
CA GLN A 127 7.16 -5.42 -20.57
C GLN A 127 6.39 -4.44 -19.70
N PHE A 128 5.10 -4.66 -19.46
CA PHE A 128 4.33 -3.86 -18.50
C PHE A 128 4.79 -4.15 -17.06
N LYS A 129 4.90 -5.42 -16.69
CA LYS A 129 5.35 -5.87 -15.36
C LYS A 129 6.76 -5.37 -15.02
N GLU A 130 7.68 -5.42 -15.98
CA GLU A 130 9.04 -4.91 -15.84
C GLU A 130 9.06 -3.40 -15.61
N ARG A 131 8.27 -2.63 -16.36
CA ARG A 131 8.14 -1.17 -16.18
C ARG A 131 7.61 -0.83 -14.78
N LEU A 132 6.56 -1.50 -14.34
CA LEU A 132 5.97 -1.26 -13.02
C LEU A 132 6.93 -1.64 -11.88
N THR A 133 7.62 -2.78 -12.00
CA THR A 133 8.67 -3.22 -11.06
C THR A 133 9.82 -2.20 -11.00
N THR A 134 10.26 -1.70 -12.16
CA THR A 134 11.32 -0.70 -12.24
C THR A 134 10.89 0.61 -11.58
N MET A 135 9.65 1.05 -11.77
CA MET A 135 9.11 2.23 -11.10
C MET A 135 9.09 2.07 -9.58
N TYR A 136 8.62 0.92 -9.09
CA TYR A 136 8.64 0.58 -7.68
C TYR A 136 10.07 0.66 -7.12
N ASN A 137 11.01 -0.05 -7.76
CA ASN A 137 12.40 -0.09 -7.32
C ASN A 137 13.05 1.31 -7.33
N ARG A 138 12.76 2.13 -8.34
CA ARG A 138 13.25 3.51 -8.40
C ARG A 138 12.71 4.40 -7.29
N LYS A 139 11.48 4.15 -6.84
CA LYS A 139 10.83 4.97 -5.83
C LYS A 139 11.20 4.55 -4.41
N PHE A 140 11.34 3.25 -4.16
CA PHE A 140 11.51 2.70 -2.81
C PHE A 140 12.87 2.03 -2.58
N ASN A 141 13.45 1.38 -3.59
CA ASN A 141 14.70 0.62 -3.49
C ASN A 141 15.92 1.34 -4.07
N CYS A 142 15.83 2.64 -4.39
CA CYS A 142 16.95 3.44 -4.88
C CYS A 142 18.06 3.70 -3.84
N PHE A 143 17.84 3.33 -2.58
CA PHE A 143 18.85 3.42 -1.53
C PHE A 143 19.37 2.03 -1.22
N VAL A 144 20.32 1.56 -2.04
CA VAL A 144 21.27 0.55 -1.56
C VAL A 144 21.90 1.15 -0.31
N ARG A 145 21.70 0.53 0.86
CA ARG A 145 22.36 0.97 2.09
C ARG A 145 23.86 1.03 1.77
N PRO A 146 24.53 2.18 1.97
CA PRO A 146 25.95 2.25 1.69
C PRO A 146 26.65 1.15 2.48
N LYS A 147 27.44 0.32 1.79
CA LYS A 147 28.24 -0.70 2.45
C LYS A 147 29.51 -0.01 2.95
N TYR A 148 29.59 0.15 4.26
CA TYR A 148 30.75 0.78 4.90
C TYR A 148 31.79 -0.29 5.16
N ASP A 149 32.96 -0.19 4.52
CA ASP A 149 34.11 -1.06 4.79
C ASP A 149 35.10 -0.36 5.73
N GLY A 150 35.09 -0.77 6.99
CA GLY A 150 35.97 -0.27 8.03
C GLY A 150 37.27 -1.05 8.19
N SER A 151 37.58 -2.01 7.31
CA SER A 151 38.75 -2.89 7.43
C SER A 151 40.09 -2.14 7.51
N HIS A 152 40.17 -0.98 6.85
CA HIS A 152 41.32 -0.09 6.84
C HIS A 152 41.55 0.64 8.18
N GLN A 153 40.60 0.60 9.12
CA GLN A 153 40.73 1.28 10.41
C GLN A 153 41.59 0.50 11.39
N THR A 154 42.47 1.24 12.08
CA THR A 154 43.27 0.78 13.21
C THR A 154 42.80 1.46 14.49
N PHE A 155 42.96 0.78 15.63
CA PHE A 155 42.51 1.24 16.94
C PHE A 155 43.67 1.16 17.95
N PRO A 156 44.71 2.00 17.78
CA PRO A 156 45.97 1.86 18.52
C PRO A 156 45.82 2.03 20.04
N ASP A 157 44.92 2.90 20.48
CA ASP A 157 44.70 3.20 21.90
C ASP A 157 43.60 2.35 22.56
N LEU A 158 42.99 1.42 21.80
CA LEU A 158 41.95 0.56 22.32
C LEU A 158 42.56 -0.55 23.17
N ASN A 159 42.33 -0.50 24.48
CA ASN A 159 42.87 -1.49 25.40
C ASN A 159 42.07 -2.80 25.38
N LEU A 160 42.50 -3.75 24.55
CA LEU A 160 41.89 -5.07 24.44
C LEU A 160 42.38 -6.07 25.50
N LYS A 161 43.37 -5.72 26.33
CA LYS A 161 43.96 -6.65 27.32
C LYS A 161 42.94 -7.17 28.33
N GLY A 162 42.00 -6.32 28.74
CA GLY A 162 40.92 -6.70 29.67
C GLY A 162 39.82 -7.57 29.04
N LEU A 163 39.69 -7.55 27.71
CA LEU A 163 38.69 -8.31 26.96
C LEU A 163 39.24 -9.64 26.43
N ALA A 164 40.57 -9.80 26.41
CA ALA A 164 41.24 -11.04 26.04
C ALA A 164 40.83 -12.23 26.91
N SER A 165 40.54 -12.00 28.20
CA SER A 165 40.00 -13.02 29.12
C SER A 165 38.62 -13.53 28.72
N ARG A 166 37.89 -12.80 27.87
CA ARG A 166 36.59 -13.16 27.30
C ARG A 166 36.69 -13.68 25.86
N GLY A 167 37.90 -13.98 25.39
CA GLY A 167 38.16 -14.54 24.05
C GLY A 167 38.19 -13.51 22.91
N ILE A 168 38.06 -12.21 23.19
CA ILE A 168 38.05 -11.17 22.16
C ILE A 168 39.49 -10.75 21.85
N LYS A 169 39.97 -11.14 20.66
CA LYS A 169 41.34 -10.88 20.20
C LYS A 169 41.50 -9.59 19.39
N SER A 170 40.41 -9.12 18.78
CA SER A 170 40.39 -7.96 17.90
C SER A 170 38.96 -7.42 17.75
N VAL A 171 38.83 -6.16 17.34
CA VAL A 171 37.54 -5.56 16.95
C VAL A 171 36.93 -6.33 15.78
N TYR A 172 35.66 -6.71 15.90
CA TYR A 172 34.97 -7.47 14.85
C TYR A 172 34.77 -6.63 13.57
N PRO A 173 34.74 -7.25 12.38
CA PRO A 173 34.52 -6.53 11.12
C PRO A 173 33.27 -5.65 11.14
N SER A 174 32.13 -6.17 11.63
CA SER A 174 30.88 -5.41 11.76
C SER A 174 30.99 -4.16 12.64
N GLN A 175 31.81 -4.21 13.69
CA GLN A 175 32.07 -3.07 14.56
C GLN A 175 32.92 -2.01 13.85
N LYS A 176 33.92 -2.43 13.07
CA LYS A 176 34.72 -1.51 12.24
C LYS A 176 33.85 -0.83 11.20
N ASP A 177 32.96 -1.58 10.55
CA ASP A 177 32.03 -1.09 9.54
C ASP A 177 31.04 -0.07 10.14
N CYS A 178 30.47 -0.34 11.33
CA CYS A 178 29.62 0.63 12.06
C CYS A 178 30.40 1.91 12.43
N VAL A 179 31.64 1.80 12.92
CA VAL A 179 32.46 3.00 13.21
C VAL A 179 32.75 3.81 11.95
N TRP A 180 33.01 3.13 10.82
CA TRP A 180 33.22 3.81 9.53
C TRP A 180 31.95 4.52 9.05
N MET A 181 30.79 3.87 9.19
CA MET A 181 29.48 4.46 8.92
C MET A 181 29.25 5.73 9.73
N LEU A 182 29.46 5.67 11.04
CA LEU A 182 29.24 6.83 11.93
C LEU A 182 30.16 7.99 11.58
N LYS A 183 31.42 7.72 11.22
CA LYS A 183 32.39 8.75 10.79
C LYS A 183 31.97 9.41 9.47
N GLN A 184 31.57 8.61 8.48
CA GLN A 184 31.15 9.10 7.17
C GLN A 184 29.87 9.94 7.26
N ASN A 185 28.92 9.54 8.11
CA ASN A 185 27.61 10.18 8.24
C ASN A 185 27.56 11.32 9.27
N GLY A 186 28.64 11.55 10.03
CA GLY A 186 28.64 12.52 11.13
C GLY A 186 27.76 12.13 12.32
N GLY A 187 27.40 10.84 12.44
CA GLY A 187 26.49 10.31 13.45
C GLY A 187 25.55 9.23 12.89
N GLY A 188 24.77 8.59 13.76
CA GLY A 188 23.81 7.56 13.35
C GLY A 188 23.41 6.60 14.48
N ILE A 189 22.47 5.72 14.18
CA ILE A 189 22.04 4.63 15.06
C ILE A 189 22.72 3.36 14.56
N CYS A 190 23.46 2.67 15.44
CA CYS A 190 23.94 1.31 15.18
C CYS A 190 23.05 0.33 15.94
N ASP A 191 22.45 -0.59 15.20
CA ASP A 191 21.75 -1.75 15.74
C ASP A 191 22.49 -3.01 15.30
N HIS A 192 22.65 -3.95 16.22
CA HIS A 192 23.27 -5.24 15.95
C HIS A 192 22.58 -6.29 16.81
N GLU A 193 22.00 -7.30 16.15
CA GLU A 193 21.32 -8.39 16.83
C GLU A 193 22.32 -9.17 17.70
N VAL A 194 22.08 -9.17 19.01
CA VAL A 194 22.84 -9.98 19.96
C VAL A 194 22.15 -11.34 20.05
N LEU A 195 22.53 -12.27 19.17
CA LEU A 195 22.20 -13.67 19.37
C LEU A 195 22.86 -14.11 20.67
N ARG A 196 22.04 -14.32 21.71
CA ARG A 196 22.52 -15.02 22.90
C ARG A 196 22.81 -16.48 22.48
N PRO A 197 23.94 -17.05 22.89
CA PRO A 197 24.20 -18.48 22.68
C PRO A 197 23.14 -19.34 23.37
#